data_AF-A0A9W8ID14-F1
#
_entry.id   AF-A0A9W8ID14-F1
#
_cell.length_a   1.000
_cell.length_b   1.000
_cell.length_c   1.000
_cell.angle_alpha   90.00
_cell.angle_beta   90.00
_cell.angle_gamma   90.00
#
_symmetry.space_group_name_H-M   'P 1'
#
loop_
_entity.id
_entity.type
_entity.pdbx_description
1 polymer ?
#
loop_
_entity_poly.entity_id
_entity_poly.type
_entity_poly.pdbx_seq_one_letter_code
_entity_poly.pdbx_strand_id
1 'polypeptide(L)'
;MAHKATLLVLDFDQTLTSSDTLSVVAAVAKRKYPENRDFSWFTEKYMEDYQKHQTQWQPRIDREKITREFLNEYLESFRSVETTSLNRISKYGILAGVSRTELYAGGRKVKFQPGAAMAINRFMQVPDTHVCVVSVNWSADFIRGTLDANGVLNSGDISVFCNSPDFDQSTGLSKSDISPRLVVAGDKTATIDKYRQEVAQKTGFNPRLIYAGDSLTDLPALLLADTGLLVGQSSSVIKWCTMLGVKFGQPRSAEGGKTLHRLTSWEAALDIANSQ
;
A
#
# COMPACT_ATOMS: atom_id res chain seq x y z
N MET A 1 5.50 28.28 16.22
CA MET A 1 5.62 26.80 16.18
C MET A 1 6.60 26.47 15.07
N ALA A 2 7.60 25.61 15.31
CA ALA A 2 8.55 25.24 14.26
C ALA A 2 7.79 24.60 13.09
N HIS A 3 7.93 25.16 11.89
CA HIS A 3 7.38 24.61 10.65
C HIS A 3 7.87 23.16 10.54
N LYS A 4 6.94 22.20 10.52
CA LYS A 4 7.26 20.78 10.30
C LYS A 4 6.55 20.37 9.03
N ALA A 5 7.30 20.12 7.96
CA ALA A 5 6.76 19.46 6.78
C ALA A 5 6.05 18.17 7.20
N THR A 6 5.00 17.80 6.48
CA THR A 6 4.25 16.57 6.73
C THR A 6 4.37 15.67 5.51
N LEU A 7 4.55 14.37 5.73
CA LEU A 7 4.47 13.34 4.71
C LEU A 7 3.32 12.40 5.06
N LEU A 8 2.24 12.48 4.29
CA LEU A 8 1.16 11.51 4.30
C LEU A 8 1.45 10.41 3.29
N VAL A 9 1.56 9.18 3.79
CA VAL A 9 1.72 7.98 2.97
C VAL A 9 0.46 7.13 3.08
N LEU A 10 -0.01 6.66 1.94
CA LEU A 10 -1.24 5.90 1.82
C LEU A 10 -0.93 4.55 1.18
N ASP A 11 -1.34 3.45 1.79
CA ASP A 11 -1.61 2.24 1.03
C ASP A 11 -2.84 2.46 0.11
N PHE A 12 -3.07 1.55 -0.85
CA PHE A 12 -4.10 1.73 -1.88
C PHE A 12 -5.29 0.78 -1.73
N ASP A 13 -5.07 -0.53 -1.94
CA ASP A 13 -6.12 -1.53 -1.98
C ASP A 13 -6.71 -1.75 -0.58
N GLN A 14 -8.03 -1.66 -0.44
CA GLN A 14 -8.75 -1.75 0.85
C GLN A 14 -8.39 -0.67 1.89
N THR A 15 -7.34 0.11 1.67
CA THR A 15 -7.05 1.34 2.42
C THR A 15 -7.80 2.53 1.82
N LEU A 16 -7.50 2.91 0.58
CA LEU A 16 -8.21 3.95 -0.16
C LEU A 16 -9.41 3.39 -0.90
N THR A 17 -9.26 2.23 -1.55
CA THR A 17 -10.35 1.60 -2.30
C THR A 17 -11.28 0.83 -1.37
N SER A 18 -12.53 0.64 -1.77
CA SER A 18 -13.50 -0.15 -0.98
C SER A 18 -13.30 -1.67 -1.06
N SER A 19 -12.40 -2.14 -1.93
CA SER A 19 -12.14 -3.56 -2.18
C SER A 19 -10.79 -3.74 -2.88
N ASP A 20 -10.25 -4.96 -2.84
CA ASP A 20 -9.08 -5.33 -3.64
C ASP A 20 -9.31 -5.09 -5.14
N THR A 21 -8.31 -4.53 -5.84
CA THR A 21 -8.43 -4.16 -7.25
C THR A 21 -7.54 -4.98 -8.19
N LEU A 22 -6.76 -5.96 -7.73
CA LEU A 22 -5.84 -6.71 -8.60
C LEU A 22 -6.58 -7.45 -9.72
N SER A 23 -7.74 -8.03 -9.39
CA SER A 23 -8.62 -8.67 -10.38
C SER A 23 -9.16 -7.68 -11.42
N VAL A 24 -9.40 -6.43 -11.02
CA VAL A 24 -9.87 -5.35 -11.92
C VAL A 24 -8.75 -4.93 -12.86
N VAL A 25 -7.52 -4.75 -12.35
CA VAL A 25 -6.33 -4.47 -13.16
C VAL A 25 -6.12 -5.59 -14.20
N ALA A 26 -6.17 -6.85 -13.77
CA ALA A 26 -6.06 -8.00 -14.66
C ALA A 26 -7.19 -8.05 -15.72
N ALA A 27 -8.41 -7.68 -15.34
CA ALA A 27 -9.56 -7.66 -16.25
C ALA A 27 -9.46 -6.57 -17.34
N VAL A 28 -8.72 -5.48 -17.11
CA VAL A 28 -8.39 -4.51 -18.17
C VAL A 28 -7.58 -5.20 -19.26
N ALA A 29 -6.60 -6.00 -18.86
CA ALA A 29 -5.67 -6.67 -19.76
C ALA A 29 -6.23 -7.91 -20.46
N LYS A 30 -7.04 -8.72 -19.75
CA LYS A 30 -7.69 -9.93 -20.29
C LYS A 30 -8.49 -9.65 -21.58
N ARG A 31 -9.01 -8.43 -21.78
CA ARG A 31 -9.76 -8.02 -22.97
C ARG A 31 -8.96 -8.07 -24.27
N LYS A 32 -7.63 -8.21 -24.22
CA LYS A 32 -6.74 -8.23 -25.39
C LYS A 32 -6.30 -9.64 -25.82
N TYR A 33 -6.52 -10.66 -24.98
CA TYR A 33 -6.11 -12.04 -25.25
C TYR A 33 -7.25 -13.02 -24.93
N PRO A 34 -8.01 -13.50 -25.93
CA PRO A 34 -9.16 -14.37 -25.71
C PRO A 34 -8.82 -15.77 -25.13
N GLU A 35 -7.56 -16.19 -25.12
CA GLU A 35 -7.11 -17.52 -24.66
C GLU A 35 -6.46 -17.53 -23.25
N ASN A 36 -6.70 -16.50 -22.43
CA ASN A 36 -6.09 -16.43 -21.11
C ASN A 36 -6.91 -17.16 -20.04
N ARG A 37 -6.21 -17.97 -19.25
CA ARG A 37 -6.67 -18.66 -18.04
C ARG A 37 -7.44 -17.69 -17.13
N ASP A 38 -8.51 -18.17 -16.48
CA ASP A 38 -9.27 -17.32 -15.56
C ASP A 38 -8.38 -16.80 -14.41
N PHE A 39 -8.65 -15.55 -13.97
CA PHE A 39 -7.87 -14.94 -12.90
C PHE A 39 -8.00 -15.74 -11.59
N SER A 40 -9.13 -16.45 -11.39
CA SER A 40 -9.34 -17.33 -10.25
C SER A 40 -8.23 -18.36 -10.07
N TRP A 41 -7.64 -18.89 -11.16
CA TRP A 41 -6.55 -19.84 -11.04
C TRP A 41 -5.28 -19.22 -10.45
N PHE A 42 -4.99 -17.95 -10.76
CA PHE A 42 -3.83 -17.26 -10.19
C PHE A 42 -4.04 -17.03 -8.69
N THR A 43 -5.27 -16.67 -8.31
CA THR A 43 -5.70 -16.57 -6.91
C THR A 43 -5.59 -17.92 -6.20
N GLU A 44 -6.10 -19.02 -6.78
CA GLU A 44 -6.00 -20.37 -6.21
C GLU A 44 -4.54 -20.77 -5.98
N LYS A 45 -3.67 -20.58 -6.98
CA LYS A 45 -2.24 -20.89 -6.85
C LYS A 45 -1.52 -20.00 -5.84
N TYR A 46 -1.91 -18.73 -5.73
CA TYR A 46 -1.42 -17.87 -4.66
C TYR A 46 -1.83 -18.38 -3.28
N MET A 47 -3.09 -18.76 -3.10
CA MET A 47 -3.58 -19.28 -1.83
C MET A 47 -2.93 -20.62 -1.44
N GLU A 48 -2.64 -21.51 -2.40
CA GLU A 48 -1.86 -22.73 -2.16
C GLU A 48 -0.46 -22.41 -1.60
N ASP A 49 0.27 -21.51 -2.26
CA ASP A 49 1.61 -21.09 -1.83
C ASP A 49 1.55 -20.39 -0.45
N TYR A 50 0.58 -19.49 -0.26
CA TYR A 50 0.36 -18.74 0.98
C TYR A 50 0.05 -19.65 2.16
N GLN A 51 -0.91 -20.57 2.02
CA GLN A 51 -1.32 -21.48 3.09
C GLN A 51 -0.19 -22.43 3.48
N LYS A 52 0.53 -22.95 2.49
CA LYS A 52 1.71 -23.80 2.72
C LYS A 52 2.76 -23.04 3.53
N HIS A 53 3.05 -21.80 3.16
CA HIS A 53 4.02 -20.96 3.86
C HIS A 53 3.58 -20.59 5.28
N GLN A 54 2.32 -20.16 5.43
CA GLN A 54 1.74 -19.81 6.73
C GLN A 54 1.78 -20.98 7.72
N THR A 55 1.47 -22.19 7.26
CA THR A 55 1.49 -23.41 8.09
C THR A 55 2.89 -23.71 8.65
N GLN A 56 3.94 -23.41 7.88
CA GLN A 56 5.33 -23.60 8.34
C GLN A 56 5.73 -22.60 9.43
N TRP A 57 5.13 -21.40 9.43
CA TRP A 57 5.43 -20.34 10.38
C TRP A 57 4.60 -20.37 11.66
N GLN A 58 3.38 -20.94 11.61
CA GLN A 58 2.47 -20.96 12.75
C GLN A 58 3.11 -21.53 14.04
N PRO A 59 3.87 -22.65 14.01
CA PRO A 59 4.51 -23.17 15.22
C PRO A 59 5.55 -22.23 15.84
N ARG A 60 6.21 -21.38 15.05
CA ARG A 60 7.16 -20.37 15.55
C ARG A 60 6.42 -19.24 16.25
N ILE A 61 5.35 -18.74 15.63
CA ILE A 61 4.50 -17.68 16.21
C ILE A 61 3.95 -18.10 17.58
N ASP A 62 3.59 -19.37 17.75
CA ASP A 62 2.99 -19.86 19.00
C ASP A 62 4.01 -20.08 20.13
N ARG A 63 5.31 -20.23 19.82
CA ARG A 63 6.36 -20.58 20.79
C ARG A 63 7.31 -19.43 21.10
N GLU A 64 7.58 -18.59 20.11
CA GLU A 64 8.59 -17.54 20.21
C GLU A 64 8.03 -16.28 20.86
N LYS A 65 8.91 -15.52 21.52
CA LYS A 65 8.57 -14.19 21.99
C LYS A 65 8.42 -13.27 20.78
N ILE A 66 7.23 -12.74 20.59
CA ILE A 66 6.94 -11.82 19.48
C ILE A 66 7.61 -10.47 19.74
N THR A 67 8.52 -10.08 18.83
CA THR A 67 9.16 -8.76 18.78
C THR A 67 8.95 -8.10 17.42
N ARG A 68 9.38 -6.85 17.26
CA ARG A 68 9.32 -6.15 15.97
C ARG A 68 10.21 -6.82 14.93
N GLU A 69 11.36 -7.30 15.35
CA GLU A 69 12.31 -8.03 14.52
C GLU A 69 11.67 -9.34 14.04
N PHE A 70 10.99 -10.07 14.93
CA PHE A 70 10.25 -11.27 14.55
C PHE A 70 9.09 -10.99 13.59
N LEU A 71 8.33 -9.90 13.79
CA LEU A 71 7.30 -9.46 12.83
C LEU A 71 7.92 -9.21 11.45
N ASN A 72 9.04 -8.49 11.40
CA ASN A 72 9.71 -8.19 10.14
C ASN A 72 10.24 -9.47 9.47
N GLU A 73 10.82 -10.40 10.23
CA GLU A 73 11.26 -11.72 9.72
C GLU A 73 10.07 -12.51 9.16
N TYR A 74 8.96 -12.56 9.89
CA TYR A 74 7.74 -13.22 9.46
C TYR A 74 7.21 -12.63 8.15
N LEU A 75 7.11 -11.29 8.04
CA LEU A 75 6.60 -10.64 6.82
C LEU A 75 7.56 -10.77 5.64
N GLU A 76 8.86 -10.66 5.88
CA GLU A 76 9.89 -10.85 4.85
C GLU A 76 9.89 -12.27 4.31
N SER A 77 9.57 -13.27 5.13
CA SER A 77 9.51 -14.67 4.71
C SER A 77 8.53 -14.94 3.56
N PHE A 78 7.48 -14.11 3.43
CA PHE A 78 6.52 -14.20 2.33
C PHE A 78 7.08 -13.74 0.99
N ARG A 79 8.27 -13.13 0.93
CA ARG A 79 8.85 -12.63 -0.34
C ARG A 79 8.88 -13.71 -1.42
N SER A 80 9.21 -14.95 -1.06
CA SER A 80 9.23 -16.07 -2.00
C SER A 80 7.84 -16.39 -2.58
N VAL A 81 6.80 -16.34 -1.75
CA VAL A 81 5.39 -16.53 -2.14
C VAL A 81 4.95 -15.41 -3.09
N GLU A 82 5.15 -14.16 -2.69
CA GLU A 82 4.73 -12.99 -3.46
C GLU A 82 5.48 -12.88 -4.79
N THR A 83 6.79 -13.14 -4.79
CA THR A 83 7.61 -13.17 -6.00
C THR A 83 7.17 -14.30 -6.94
N THR A 84 6.83 -15.48 -6.41
CA THR A 84 6.33 -16.60 -7.22
C THR A 84 4.99 -16.27 -7.87
N SER A 85 4.09 -15.62 -7.12
CA SER A 85 2.81 -15.14 -7.64
C SER A 85 3.02 -14.14 -8.78
N LEU A 86 3.86 -13.12 -8.57
CA LEU A 86 4.12 -12.09 -9.57
C LEU A 86 4.85 -12.64 -10.80
N ASN A 87 5.74 -13.62 -10.62
CA ASN A 87 6.37 -14.35 -11.73
C ASN A 87 5.36 -15.17 -12.53
N ARG A 88 4.33 -15.74 -11.90
CA ARG A 88 3.21 -16.38 -12.63
C ARG A 88 2.46 -15.35 -13.47
N ILE A 89 2.13 -14.18 -12.91
CA ILE A 89 1.47 -13.09 -13.65
C ILE A 89 2.30 -12.68 -14.89
N SER A 90 3.62 -12.48 -14.73
CA SER A 90 4.51 -12.15 -15.84
C SER A 90 4.65 -13.29 -16.86
N LYS A 91 4.86 -14.53 -16.42
CA LYS A 91 5.02 -15.70 -17.31
C LYS A 91 3.82 -15.89 -18.25
N TYR A 92 2.61 -15.66 -17.75
CA TYR A 92 1.38 -15.80 -18.52
C TYR A 92 0.99 -14.50 -19.26
N GLY A 93 1.83 -13.46 -19.21
CA GLY A 93 1.60 -12.21 -19.93
C GLY A 93 0.32 -11.50 -19.52
N ILE A 94 -0.12 -11.66 -18.26
CA ILE A 94 -1.46 -11.21 -17.81
C ILE A 94 -1.65 -9.72 -18.04
N LEU A 95 -0.60 -8.91 -17.90
CA LEU A 95 -0.65 -7.46 -18.11
C LEU A 95 -0.05 -7.02 -19.44
N ALA A 96 0.32 -7.92 -20.36
CA ALA A 96 0.87 -7.52 -21.66
C ALA A 96 -0.21 -6.91 -22.57
N GLY A 97 0.20 -6.11 -23.56
CA GLY A 97 -0.65 -5.65 -24.66
C GLY A 97 -1.67 -4.55 -24.30
N VAL A 98 -1.53 -3.90 -23.15
CA VAL A 98 -2.44 -2.85 -22.66
C VAL A 98 -1.75 -1.49 -22.70
N SER A 99 -2.45 -0.45 -23.13
CA SER A 99 -1.93 0.91 -23.06
C SER A 99 -2.08 1.54 -21.67
N ARG A 100 -1.25 2.55 -21.37
CA ARG A 100 -1.39 3.36 -20.14
C ARG A 100 -2.79 3.97 -19.99
N THR A 101 -3.35 4.46 -21.10
CA THR A 101 -4.69 5.06 -21.13
C THR A 101 -5.79 4.05 -20.77
N GLU A 102 -5.65 2.80 -21.19
CA GLU A 102 -6.60 1.74 -20.84
C GLU A 102 -6.51 1.37 -19.35
N LEU A 103 -5.31 1.28 -18.78
CA LEU A 103 -5.11 1.07 -17.34
C LEU A 103 -5.70 2.24 -16.53
N TYR A 104 -5.44 3.48 -16.96
CA TYR A 104 -6.04 4.68 -16.38
C TYR A 104 -7.57 4.61 -16.42
N ALA A 105 -8.16 4.34 -17.59
CA ALA A 105 -9.60 4.21 -17.74
C ALA A 105 -10.20 3.05 -16.94
N GLY A 106 -9.43 1.97 -16.72
CA GLY A 106 -9.78 0.89 -15.80
C GLY A 106 -9.89 1.37 -14.36
N GLY A 107 -8.86 2.09 -13.89
CA GLY A 107 -8.81 2.66 -12.54
C GLY A 107 -9.97 3.61 -12.24
N ARG A 108 -10.41 4.39 -13.25
CA ARG A 108 -11.55 5.31 -13.09
C ARG A 108 -12.86 4.64 -12.64
N LYS A 109 -12.97 3.31 -12.77
CA LYS A 109 -14.17 2.55 -12.37
C LYS A 109 -14.15 2.16 -10.89
N VAL A 110 -12.98 2.24 -10.24
CA VAL A 110 -12.81 1.89 -8.83
C VAL A 110 -13.33 3.00 -7.95
N LYS A 111 -13.99 2.61 -6.85
CA LYS A 111 -14.52 3.54 -5.85
C LYS A 111 -13.65 3.54 -4.61
N PHE A 112 -13.45 4.73 -4.08
CA PHE A 112 -12.84 4.90 -2.77
C PHE A 112 -13.81 4.56 -1.64
N GLN A 113 -13.23 4.27 -0.48
CA GLN A 113 -13.95 4.31 0.77
C GLN A 113 -14.57 5.70 0.99
N PRO A 114 -15.74 5.79 1.65
CA PRO A 114 -16.36 7.07 1.99
C PRO A 114 -15.37 8.00 2.70
N GLY A 115 -15.35 9.27 2.29
CA GLY A 115 -14.51 10.31 2.90
C GLY A 115 -13.04 10.31 2.49
N ALA A 116 -12.50 9.25 1.88
CA ALA A 116 -11.05 9.13 1.63
C ALA A 116 -10.50 10.25 0.74
N ALA A 117 -11.15 10.53 -0.39
CA ALA A 117 -10.74 11.62 -1.29
C ALA A 117 -10.82 12.99 -0.59
N MET A 118 -11.88 13.23 0.19
CA MET A 118 -12.03 14.46 0.96
C MET A 118 -10.92 14.62 2.00
N ALA A 119 -10.54 13.55 2.69
CA ALA A 119 -9.44 13.56 3.65
C ALA A 119 -8.11 13.89 2.98
N ILE A 120 -7.80 13.24 1.84
CA ILE A 120 -6.59 13.55 1.05
C ILE A 120 -6.58 15.03 0.65
N ASN A 121 -7.68 15.55 0.13
CA ASN A 121 -7.80 16.96 -0.26
C ASN A 121 -7.58 17.90 0.93
N ARG A 122 -8.10 17.57 2.12
CA ARG A 122 -7.84 18.35 3.35
C ARG A 122 -6.37 18.32 3.74
N PHE A 123 -5.69 17.17 3.65
CA PHE A 123 -4.25 17.09 3.89
C PHE A 123 -3.46 17.94 2.88
N MET A 124 -3.82 17.94 1.60
CA MET A 124 -3.16 18.75 0.57
C MET A 124 -3.36 20.26 0.76
N GLN A 125 -4.35 20.70 1.55
CA GLN A 125 -4.54 22.10 1.93
C GLN A 125 -3.66 22.54 3.11
N VAL A 126 -3.05 21.59 3.84
CA VAL A 126 -2.13 21.90 4.94
C VAL A 126 -0.77 22.30 4.35
N PRO A 127 -0.21 23.48 4.69
CA PRO A 127 1.09 23.91 4.21
C PRO A 127 2.19 22.86 4.42
N ASP A 128 3.10 22.75 3.45
CA ASP A 128 4.22 21.80 3.44
C ASP A 128 3.82 20.33 3.67
N THR A 129 2.62 19.94 3.21
CA THR A 129 2.18 18.55 3.21
C THR A 129 2.44 17.89 1.86
N HIS A 130 3.24 16.84 1.89
CA HIS A 130 3.48 15.95 0.77
C HIS A 130 2.62 14.70 0.91
N VAL A 131 2.02 14.26 -0.20
CA VAL A 131 1.19 13.05 -0.23
C VAL A 131 1.80 12.05 -1.22
N CYS A 132 1.87 10.78 -0.83
CA CYS A 132 2.19 9.69 -1.76
C CYS A 132 1.37 8.44 -1.49
N VAL A 133 1.26 7.61 -2.53
CA VAL A 133 0.72 6.25 -2.46
C VAL A 133 1.87 5.26 -2.55
N VAL A 134 1.93 4.28 -1.65
CA VAL A 134 2.90 3.17 -1.67
C VAL A 134 2.11 1.87 -1.64
N SER A 135 2.11 1.13 -2.75
CA SER A 135 1.21 -0.02 -2.94
C SER A 135 1.88 -1.20 -3.66
N VAL A 136 1.42 -2.42 -3.37
CA VAL A 136 1.79 -3.64 -4.11
C VAL A 136 0.99 -3.82 -5.40
N ASN A 137 0.04 -2.93 -5.70
CA ASN A 137 -0.75 -2.94 -6.92
C ASN A 137 0.15 -2.96 -8.17
N TRP A 138 -0.39 -3.42 -9.30
CA TRP A 138 0.38 -3.67 -10.52
C TRP A 138 0.31 -2.56 -11.57
N SER A 139 -0.27 -1.39 -11.28
CA SER A 139 -0.22 -0.27 -12.23
C SER A 139 -0.35 1.10 -11.56
N ALA A 140 0.66 1.95 -11.77
CA ALA A 140 0.61 3.34 -11.35
C ALA A 140 -0.44 4.14 -12.13
N ASP A 141 -0.61 3.85 -13.43
CA ASP A 141 -1.61 4.52 -14.27
C ASP A 141 -3.04 4.17 -13.83
N PHE A 142 -3.27 2.94 -13.38
CA PHE A 142 -4.54 2.52 -12.77
C PHE A 142 -4.82 3.26 -11.45
N ILE A 143 -3.82 3.37 -10.56
CA ILE A 143 -3.95 4.15 -9.32
C ILE A 143 -4.27 5.62 -9.64
N ARG A 144 -3.57 6.23 -10.61
CA ARG A 144 -3.83 7.62 -11.04
C ARG A 144 -5.25 7.81 -11.55
N GLY A 145 -5.74 6.90 -12.40
CA GLY A 145 -7.12 6.94 -12.88
C GLY A 145 -8.13 6.82 -11.74
N THR A 146 -7.81 6.04 -10.72
CA THR A 146 -8.65 5.90 -9.52
C THR A 146 -8.67 7.18 -8.69
N LEU A 147 -7.51 7.80 -8.42
CA LEU A 147 -7.42 9.07 -7.68
C LEU A 147 -8.25 10.16 -8.35
N ASP A 148 -8.10 10.32 -9.67
CA ASP A 148 -8.82 11.33 -10.45
C ASP A 148 -10.34 11.09 -10.43
N ALA A 149 -10.79 9.86 -10.68
CA ALA A 149 -12.22 9.56 -10.72
C ALA A 149 -12.94 9.67 -9.36
N ASN A 150 -12.19 9.65 -8.26
CA ASN A 150 -12.74 9.80 -6.91
C ASN A 150 -12.63 11.25 -6.38
N GLY A 151 -12.20 12.21 -7.22
CA GLY A 151 -12.22 13.64 -6.88
C GLY A 151 -11.04 14.09 -6.01
N VAL A 152 -9.90 13.38 -6.07
CA VAL A 152 -8.66 13.88 -5.47
C VAL A 152 -8.13 15.03 -6.32
N LEU A 153 -8.06 16.22 -5.71
CA LEU A 153 -7.60 17.44 -6.35
C LEU A 153 -6.10 17.35 -6.61
N ASN A 154 -5.65 17.86 -7.77
CA ASN A 154 -4.24 17.84 -8.16
C ASN A 154 -3.60 16.45 -8.01
N SER A 155 -4.35 15.39 -8.35
CA SER A 155 -3.88 14.00 -8.23
C SER A 155 -2.58 13.71 -8.99
N GLY A 156 -2.23 14.54 -9.99
CA GLY A 156 -0.95 14.50 -10.69
C GLY A 156 0.27 14.85 -9.83
N ASP A 157 0.07 15.59 -8.73
CA ASP A 157 1.14 15.97 -7.79
C ASP A 157 1.41 14.87 -6.74
N ILE A 158 0.52 13.87 -6.65
CA ILE A 158 0.68 12.74 -5.74
C ILE A 158 1.67 11.76 -6.34
N SER A 159 2.77 11.51 -5.63
CA SER A 159 3.73 10.47 -6.01
C SER A 159 3.13 9.09 -5.82
N VAL A 160 3.25 8.21 -6.82
CA VAL A 160 2.74 6.83 -6.77
C VAL A 160 3.92 5.88 -6.90
N PHE A 161 4.16 5.11 -5.85
CA PHE A 161 5.16 4.04 -5.80
C PHE A 161 4.43 2.70 -5.76
N CYS A 162 4.43 1.98 -6.89
CA CYS A 162 3.86 0.65 -6.96
C CYS A 162 4.55 -0.19 -8.03
N ASN A 163 4.17 -1.45 -8.11
CA ASN A 163 4.57 -2.30 -9.22
C ASN A 163 3.90 -1.82 -10.51
N SER A 164 4.53 -1.94 -11.66
CA SER A 164 3.94 -1.57 -12.96
C SER A 164 4.52 -2.42 -14.09
N PRO A 165 3.75 -2.71 -15.15
CA PRO A 165 4.34 -3.34 -16.32
C PRO A 165 5.31 -2.36 -17.00
N ASP A 166 6.39 -2.89 -17.58
CA ASP A 166 7.23 -2.12 -18.50
C ASP A 166 6.44 -1.83 -19.78
N PHE A 167 6.70 -0.69 -20.45
CA PHE A 167 6.02 -0.34 -21.70
C PHE A 167 7.00 -0.32 -22.86
N ASP A 168 6.57 -0.88 -23.99
CA ASP A 168 7.30 -0.77 -25.24
C ASP A 168 7.18 0.66 -25.79
N GLN A 169 8.32 1.30 -26.06
CA GLN A 169 8.36 2.70 -26.50
C GLN A 169 7.78 2.90 -27.91
N SER A 170 7.85 1.88 -28.76
CA SER A 170 7.40 1.99 -30.16
C SER A 170 5.88 1.83 -30.29
N THR A 171 5.29 0.95 -29.50
CA THR A 171 3.85 0.63 -29.55
C THR A 171 3.04 1.34 -28.48
N GLY A 172 3.68 1.77 -27.38
CA GLY A 172 2.99 2.30 -26.20
C GLY A 172 2.23 1.23 -25.38
N LEU A 173 2.44 -0.05 -25.69
CA LEU A 173 1.77 -1.18 -25.04
C LEU A 173 2.67 -1.80 -23.95
N SER A 174 2.03 -2.32 -22.91
CA SER A 174 2.70 -3.00 -21.82
C SER A 174 3.33 -4.33 -22.25
N LYS A 175 4.47 -4.63 -21.65
CA LYS A 175 5.14 -5.93 -21.66
C LYS A 175 4.63 -6.78 -20.50
N SER A 176 5.08 -8.02 -20.44
CA SER A 176 4.71 -8.98 -19.38
C SER A 176 5.39 -8.72 -18.04
N ASP A 177 6.59 -8.14 -18.06
CA ASP A 177 7.41 -7.97 -16.87
C ASP A 177 6.91 -6.80 -16.04
N ILE A 178 6.86 -7.03 -14.72
CA ILE A 178 6.35 -6.07 -13.74
C ILE A 178 7.52 -5.61 -12.86
N SER A 179 7.76 -4.30 -12.87
CA SER A 179 8.83 -3.62 -12.13
C SER A 179 8.32 -2.30 -11.51
N PRO A 180 8.88 -1.83 -10.38
CA PRO A 180 9.74 -2.54 -9.44
C PRO A 180 9.03 -3.77 -8.82
N ARG A 181 9.73 -4.52 -7.95
CA ARG A 181 9.20 -5.67 -7.21
C ARG A 181 8.94 -5.28 -5.74
N LEU A 182 8.00 -4.37 -5.51
CA LEU A 182 7.46 -4.05 -4.19
C LEU A 182 6.45 -5.13 -3.81
N VAL A 183 6.89 -6.11 -3.01
CA VAL A 183 6.14 -7.36 -2.77
C VAL A 183 5.86 -7.64 -1.30
N VAL A 184 6.66 -7.11 -0.38
CA VAL A 184 6.48 -7.32 1.06
C VAL A 184 6.53 -6.02 1.86
N ALA A 185 6.17 -6.11 3.14
CA ALA A 185 6.14 -4.96 4.05
C ALA A 185 7.47 -4.19 4.12
N GLY A 186 8.61 -4.91 4.07
CA GLY A 186 9.95 -4.32 4.05
C GLY A 186 10.16 -3.38 2.85
N ASP A 187 9.63 -3.74 1.68
CA ASP A 187 9.74 -2.93 0.47
C ASP A 187 8.94 -1.63 0.60
N LYS A 188 7.77 -1.67 1.25
CA LYS A 188 6.99 -0.47 1.58
C LYS A 188 7.80 0.45 2.50
N THR A 189 8.35 -0.08 3.59
CA THR A 189 9.13 0.74 4.54
C THR A 189 10.38 1.35 3.91
N ALA A 190 11.11 0.61 3.07
CA ALA A 190 12.28 1.14 2.38
C ALA A 190 11.92 2.25 1.37
N THR A 191 10.79 2.09 0.68
CA THR A 191 10.26 3.11 -0.24
C THR A 191 9.86 4.39 0.52
N ILE A 192 9.19 4.23 1.66
CA ILE A 192 8.79 5.35 2.54
C ILE A 192 10.01 6.09 3.05
N ASP A 193 11.02 5.38 3.56
CA ASP A 193 12.23 6.00 4.08
C ASP A 193 12.99 6.78 3.00
N LYS A 194 13.11 6.22 1.80
CA LYS A 194 13.73 6.92 0.66
C LYS A 194 12.97 8.20 0.32
N TYR A 195 11.64 8.12 0.17
CA TYR A 195 10.84 9.30 -0.19
C TYR A 195 10.81 10.35 0.93
N ARG A 196 10.79 9.91 2.19
CA ARG A 196 10.90 10.79 3.36
C ARG A 196 12.22 11.58 3.35
N GLN A 197 13.32 10.94 2.98
CA GLN A 197 14.62 11.62 2.83
C GLN A 197 14.60 12.63 1.67
N GLU A 198 13.98 12.30 0.54
CA GLU A 198 13.81 13.24 -0.59
C GLU A 198 12.98 14.47 -0.20
N VAL A 199 11.88 14.27 0.54
CA VAL A 199 11.08 15.38 1.09
C VAL A 199 11.90 16.21 2.07
N ALA A 200 12.69 15.57 2.93
CA ALA A 200 13.55 16.28 3.88
C ALA A 200 14.61 17.14 3.20
N GLN A 201 15.21 16.64 2.12
CA GLN A 201 16.17 17.40 1.31
C GLN A 201 15.51 18.59 0.59
N LYS A 202 14.29 18.40 0.06
CA LYS A 202 13.54 19.45 -0.64
C LYS A 202 13.06 20.57 0.29
N THR A 203 12.62 20.21 1.49
CA THR A 203 12.01 21.14 2.44
C THR A 203 13.00 21.71 3.46
N GLY A 204 14.14 21.05 3.67
CA GLY A 204 15.07 21.36 4.75
C GLY A 204 14.63 20.86 6.13
N PHE A 205 13.51 20.14 6.23
CA PHE A 205 12.94 19.63 7.48
C PHE A 205 12.73 18.13 7.42
N ASN A 206 13.04 17.39 8.48
CA ASN A 206 12.60 15.99 8.56
C ASN A 206 11.07 15.97 8.71
N PRO A 207 10.31 15.48 7.69
CA PRO A 207 8.87 15.60 7.73
C PRO A 207 8.29 14.67 8.80
N ARG A 208 7.20 15.10 9.42
CA ARG A 208 6.35 14.23 10.23
C ARG A 208 5.69 13.20 9.34
N LEU A 209 5.84 11.92 9.67
CA LEU A 209 5.31 10.81 8.90
C LEU A 209 3.93 10.38 9.42
N ILE A 210 2.93 10.46 8.56
CA ILE A 210 1.60 9.89 8.76
C ILE A 210 1.45 8.74 7.77
N TYR A 211 0.99 7.58 8.24
CA TYR A 211 0.79 6.42 7.38
C TYR A 211 -0.61 5.85 7.57
N ALA A 212 -1.34 5.61 6.49
CA ALA A 212 -2.62 4.89 6.50
C ALA A 212 -2.51 3.57 5.74
N GLY A 213 -2.99 2.49 6.37
CA GLY A 213 -3.02 1.15 5.80
C GLY A 213 -4.04 0.26 6.51
N ASP A 214 -4.46 -0.84 5.90
CA ASP A 214 -5.52 -1.71 6.42
C ASP A 214 -5.02 -3.06 6.93
N SER A 215 -3.87 -3.52 6.43
CA SER A 215 -3.48 -4.92 6.51
C SER A 215 -2.29 -5.20 7.43
N LEU A 216 -1.97 -6.49 7.62
CA LEU A 216 -0.78 -6.89 8.37
C LEU A 216 0.51 -6.49 7.64
N THR A 217 0.50 -6.41 6.31
CA THR A 217 1.65 -5.97 5.51
C THR A 217 1.97 -4.49 5.71
N ASP A 218 1.03 -3.73 6.26
CA ASP A 218 1.18 -2.32 6.58
C ASP A 218 1.65 -2.09 8.01
N LEU A 219 1.60 -3.11 8.87
CA LEU A 219 1.90 -2.96 10.29
C LEU A 219 3.31 -2.38 10.56
N PRO A 220 4.38 -2.79 9.86
CA PRO A 220 5.68 -2.14 10.02
C PRO A 220 5.66 -0.64 9.72
N ALA A 221 4.98 -0.21 8.65
CA ALA A 221 4.87 1.20 8.28
C ALA A 221 3.98 1.98 9.26
N LEU A 222 2.86 1.39 9.69
CA LEU A 222 1.96 1.91 10.73
C LEU A 222 2.69 2.14 12.07
N LEU A 223 3.63 1.24 12.42
CA LEU A 223 4.44 1.36 13.64
C LEU A 223 5.64 2.31 13.49
N LEU A 224 6.13 2.49 12.26
CA LEU A 224 7.22 3.41 11.93
C LEU A 224 6.76 4.87 11.92
N ALA A 225 5.51 5.13 11.51
CA ALA A 225 4.94 6.46 11.41
C ALA A 225 4.86 7.18 12.76
N ASP A 226 4.99 8.51 12.72
CA ASP A 226 4.70 9.38 13.87
C ASP A 226 3.21 9.25 14.25
N THR A 227 2.35 9.08 13.23
CA THR A 227 0.94 8.72 13.40
C THR A 227 0.54 7.66 12.39
N GLY A 228 0.34 6.43 12.87
CA GLY A 228 -0.24 5.34 12.09
C GLY A 228 -1.76 5.35 12.18
N LEU A 229 -2.43 5.16 11.05
CA LEU A 229 -3.89 5.09 10.90
C LEU A 229 -4.26 3.72 10.33
N LEU A 230 -4.67 2.79 11.20
CA LEU A 230 -5.20 1.49 10.77
C LEU A 230 -6.62 1.69 10.24
N VAL A 231 -6.80 1.53 8.93
CA VAL A 231 -8.11 1.62 8.27
C VAL A 231 -8.86 0.29 8.44
N GLY A 232 -10.14 0.36 8.80
CA GLY A 232 -10.97 -0.84 8.97
C GLY A 232 -10.71 -1.63 10.26
N GLN A 233 -10.94 -2.95 10.23
CA GLN A 233 -10.89 -3.84 11.41
C GLN A 233 -10.09 -5.12 11.12
N SER A 234 -8.80 -4.98 10.79
CA SER A 234 -7.93 -6.14 10.54
C SER A 234 -7.65 -6.93 11.82
N SER A 235 -8.25 -8.12 11.93
CA SER A 235 -8.06 -9.05 13.04
C SER A 235 -6.59 -9.47 13.19
N SER A 236 -5.90 -9.67 12.07
CA SER A 236 -4.46 -9.97 12.02
C SER A 236 -3.63 -8.84 12.62
N VAL A 237 -3.88 -7.58 12.24
CA VAL A 237 -3.18 -6.43 12.82
C VAL A 237 -3.44 -6.32 14.31
N ILE A 238 -4.69 -6.47 14.74
CA ILE A 238 -5.06 -6.42 16.16
C ILE A 238 -4.33 -7.51 16.95
N LYS A 239 -4.31 -8.76 16.46
CA LYS A 239 -3.59 -9.88 17.07
C LYS A 239 -2.11 -9.55 17.24
N TRP A 240 -1.44 -9.07 16.20
CA TRP A 240 -0.03 -8.72 16.26
C TRP A 240 0.26 -7.52 17.16
N CYS A 241 -0.60 -6.50 17.17
CA CYS A 241 -0.47 -5.40 18.12
C CYS A 241 -0.57 -5.89 19.57
N THR A 242 -1.51 -6.80 19.88
CA THR A 242 -1.63 -7.41 21.22
C THR A 242 -0.36 -8.17 21.60
N MET A 243 0.17 -9.00 20.70
CA MET A 243 1.41 -9.77 20.95
C MET A 243 2.63 -8.85 21.16
N LEU A 244 2.67 -7.71 20.47
CA LEU A 244 3.73 -6.69 20.60
C LEU A 244 3.53 -5.72 21.78
N GLY A 245 2.41 -5.80 22.49
CA GLY A 245 2.05 -4.84 23.54
C GLY A 245 1.72 -3.43 23.03
N VAL A 246 1.40 -3.27 21.74
CA VAL A 246 1.01 -2.00 21.13
C VAL A 246 -0.46 -1.73 21.41
N LYS A 247 -0.75 -0.58 22.03
CA LYS A 247 -2.11 -0.13 22.33
C LYS A 247 -2.53 0.99 21.38
N PHE A 248 -3.74 0.90 20.85
CA PHE A 248 -4.30 1.93 19.98
C PHE A 248 -4.56 3.22 20.76
N GLY A 249 -4.28 4.37 20.15
CA GLY A 249 -4.49 5.70 20.73
C GLY A 249 -3.50 6.10 21.82
N GLN A 250 -2.55 5.25 22.19
CA GLN A 250 -1.58 5.54 23.26
C GLN A 250 -0.18 5.82 22.69
N PRO A 251 0.53 6.85 23.19
CA PRO A 251 1.91 7.14 22.80
C PRO A 251 2.85 6.03 23.22
N ARG A 252 3.73 5.63 22.29
CA ARG A 252 4.82 4.69 22.56
C ARG A 252 6.06 5.48 22.98
N SER A 253 6.22 5.74 24.28
CA SER A 253 7.29 6.60 24.81
C SER A 253 8.70 6.14 24.44
N ALA A 254 8.94 4.82 24.41
CA ALA A 254 10.22 4.23 23.98
C ALA A 254 10.54 4.46 22.49
N GLU A 255 9.58 4.96 21.72
CA GLU A 255 9.69 5.17 20.27
C GLU A 255 9.50 6.64 19.88
N GLY A 256 9.73 7.57 20.81
CA GLY A 256 9.57 9.00 20.55
C GLY A 256 8.12 9.47 20.53
N GLY A 257 7.21 8.75 21.20
CA GLY A 257 5.82 9.15 21.36
C GLY A 257 4.90 8.81 20.18
N LYS A 258 5.39 8.02 19.20
CA LYS A 258 4.61 7.56 18.05
C LYS A 258 3.31 6.88 18.48
N THR A 259 2.27 7.04 17.68
CA THR A 259 0.96 6.43 17.95
C THR A 259 0.43 5.62 16.79
N LEU A 260 -0.47 4.69 17.12
CA LEU A 260 -1.26 3.93 16.16
C LEU A 260 -2.72 4.08 16.54
N HIS A 261 -3.56 4.53 15.61
CA HIS A 261 -4.98 4.77 15.82
C HIS A 261 -5.80 3.84 14.92
N ARG A 262 -7.02 3.53 15.34
CA ARG A 262 -8.02 2.94 14.44
C ARG A 262 -8.73 4.08 13.73
N LEU A 263 -8.75 4.05 12.42
CA LEU A 263 -9.50 5.00 11.60
C LEU A 263 -10.87 4.41 11.31
N THR A 264 -11.89 4.90 12.01
CA THR A 264 -13.29 4.48 11.82
C THR A 264 -13.97 5.22 10.68
N SER A 265 -13.46 6.38 10.29
CA SER A 265 -13.93 7.18 9.16
C SER A 265 -12.81 8.12 8.69
N TRP A 266 -12.73 8.32 7.37
CA TRP A 266 -11.68 9.17 6.77
C TRP A 266 -11.83 10.64 7.13
N GLU A 267 -13.04 11.10 7.45
CA GLU A 267 -13.33 12.45 7.93
C GLU A 267 -12.50 12.82 9.17
N ALA A 268 -12.23 11.84 10.04
CA ALA A 268 -11.47 12.03 11.28
C ALA A 268 -9.94 11.94 11.08
N ALA A 269 -9.46 11.55 9.90
CA ALA A 269 -8.04 11.24 9.68
C ALA A 269 -7.11 12.43 9.99
N LEU A 270 -7.46 13.62 9.50
CA LEU A 270 -6.68 14.83 9.73
C LEU A 270 -6.75 15.30 11.19
N ASP A 271 -7.89 15.14 11.84
CA ASP A 271 -8.07 15.58 13.23
C ASP A 271 -7.28 14.67 14.19
N ILE A 272 -7.28 13.34 13.94
CA ILE A 272 -6.43 12.39 14.63
C ILE A 272 -4.96 12.73 14.41
N ALA A 273 -4.57 13.01 13.16
CA ALA A 273 -3.22 13.44 12.85
C ALA A 273 -2.84 14.72 13.60
N ASN A 274 -3.71 15.72 13.73
CA ASN A 274 -3.34 16.99 14.39
C ASN A 274 -3.38 16.94 15.93
N SER A 275 -3.89 15.87 16.53
CA SER A 275 -4.02 15.73 17.99
C SER A 275 -2.71 15.48 18.76
N GLN A 276 -1.54 15.52 18.08
CA GLN A 276 -0.21 15.18 18.61
C GLN A 276 0.85 16.16 18.17
#